data_AF-A0A0F9K363-F1
#
_entry.id   AF-A0A0F9K363-F1
#
_cell.length_a   1.000
_cell.length_b   1.000
_cell.length_c   1.000
_cell.angle_alpha   90.00
_cell.angle_beta   90.00
_cell.angle_gamma   90.00
#
_symmetry.space_group_name_H-M   'P 1'
#
loop_
_entity.id
_entity.type
_entity.pdbx_description
1 polymer ?
#
loop_
_entity_poly.entity_id
_entity_poly.type
_entity_poly.pdbx_seq_one_letter_code
_entity_poly.pdbx_strand_id
1 'polypeptide(L)'
;MKRILTAALIASTLLLSSNALRAGDNVPKQPRHNPEQMVERMAKNLNLTEEQKTNITAVKKDEFEKISALREENKKKIESYLTDEQKKQLEQQKNAKKSHCSDRNHKDGAHK
;
A
#
# COMPACT_ATOMS: atom_id res chain seq x y z
N MET A 1 -15.22 37.16 3.05
CA MET A 1 -15.73 37.39 1.68
C MET A 1 -15.22 36.30 0.76
N LYS A 2 -16.12 35.76 -0.07
CA LYS A 2 -15.97 34.58 -0.92
C LYS A 2 -15.05 34.89 -2.10
N ARG A 3 -14.02 34.08 -2.36
CA ARG A 3 -13.38 34.02 -3.70
C ARG A 3 -14.00 32.85 -4.45
N ILE A 4 -14.84 33.21 -5.40
CA ILE A 4 -15.66 32.31 -6.22
C ILE A 4 -14.77 31.65 -7.28
N LEU A 5 -14.90 30.32 -7.34
CA LEU A 5 -14.76 29.41 -8.49
C LEU A 5 -14.43 30.04 -9.85
N THR A 6 -13.33 29.56 -10.46
CA THR A 6 -13.23 29.46 -11.91
C THR A 6 -13.11 27.98 -12.29
N ALA A 7 -14.22 27.42 -12.75
CA ALA A 7 -14.29 26.19 -13.51
C ALA A 7 -13.52 26.35 -14.83
N ALA A 8 -12.65 25.39 -15.14
CA ALA A 8 -12.04 25.26 -16.46
C ALA A 8 -12.27 23.84 -16.98
N LEU A 9 -13.39 23.71 -17.71
CA LEU A 9 -13.61 22.90 -18.91
C LEU A 9 -12.82 21.58 -19.04
N ILE A 10 -13.54 20.48 -18.77
CA ILE A 10 -13.20 19.13 -19.22
C ILE A 10 -13.44 19.08 -20.74
N ALA A 11 -12.36 19.12 -21.52
CA ALA A 11 -12.38 18.69 -22.91
C ALA A 11 -12.15 17.17 -22.94
N SER A 12 -13.25 16.42 -23.07
CA SER A 12 -13.22 15.01 -23.45
C SER A 12 -12.63 14.87 -24.84
N THR A 13 -11.42 14.33 -24.94
CA THR A 13 -10.97 13.58 -26.11
C THR A 13 -10.50 12.22 -25.65
N LEU A 14 -11.41 11.24 -25.78
CA LEU A 14 -11.11 9.83 -25.78
C LEU A 14 -10.36 9.50 -27.08
N LEU A 15 -9.09 9.11 -26.97
CA LEU A 15 -8.46 8.21 -27.93
C LEU A 15 -7.78 7.09 -27.16
N LEU A 16 -8.39 5.91 -27.25
CA LEU A 16 -7.88 4.64 -26.76
C LEU A 16 -6.52 4.35 -27.42
N SER A 17 -5.45 4.32 -26.64
CA SER A 17 -4.26 3.53 -26.95
C SER A 17 -3.42 3.31 -25.69
N SER A 18 -3.62 2.16 -25.04
CA SER A 18 -2.64 1.67 -24.06
C SER A 18 -2.71 0.14 -23.94
N ASN A 19 -2.24 -0.55 -24.97
CA ASN A 19 -1.86 -1.97 -24.86
C ASN A 19 -0.56 -2.18 -24.03
N ALA A 20 -0.10 -1.15 -23.29
CA ALA A 20 1.15 -1.18 -22.53
C ALA A 20 0.99 -1.39 -21.02
N LEU A 21 -0.23 -1.57 -20.48
CA LEU A 21 -0.39 -2.07 -19.10
C LEU A 21 -0.29 -3.60 -19.04
N ARG A 22 0.86 -4.14 -19.45
CA ARG A 22 1.33 -5.47 -18.99
C ARG A 22 2.76 -5.35 -18.49
N ALA A 23 3.02 -4.29 -17.71
CA ALA A 23 4.24 -4.19 -16.94
C ALA A 23 4.12 -5.06 -15.69
N GLY A 24 4.67 -6.28 -15.76
CA GLY A 24 5.21 -7.02 -14.63
C GLY A 24 4.24 -7.48 -13.54
N ASP A 25 3.51 -8.57 -13.80
CA ASP A 25 2.60 -9.26 -12.86
C ASP A 25 3.29 -9.95 -11.65
N ASN A 26 4.58 -9.71 -11.42
CA ASN A 26 5.35 -10.33 -10.34
C ASN A 26 6.00 -9.29 -9.41
N VAL A 27 5.22 -8.31 -8.94
CA VAL A 27 5.60 -7.62 -7.69
C VAL A 27 4.99 -8.43 -6.55
N PRO A 28 5.77 -9.28 -5.84
CA PRO A 28 5.24 -10.00 -4.69
C PRO A 28 4.62 -8.99 -3.72
N LYS A 29 3.37 -9.29 -3.34
CA LYS A 29 2.62 -8.67 -2.25
C LYS A 29 3.62 -8.36 -1.14
N GLN A 30 3.95 -7.09 -0.90
CA GLN A 30 4.75 -6.77 0.28
C GLN A 30 3.94 -7.28 1.46
N PRO A 31 4.46 -8.27 2.23
CA PRO A 31 3.77 -8.71 3.42
C PRO A 31 3.51 -7.46 4.25
N ARG A 32 2.37 -7.36 4.94
CA ARG A 32 2.36 -6.51 6.13
C ARG A 32 3.49 -7.05 6.98
N HIS A 33 4.61 -6.33 7.01
CA HIS A 33 5.84 -6.83 7.61
C HIS A 33 5.57 -6.96 9.11
N ASN A 34 5.19 -8.16 9.55
CA ASN A 34 5.21 -8.48 10.96
C ASN A 34 6.69 -8.36 11.38
N PRO A 35 7.03 -7.48 12.34
CA PRO A 35 8.39 -7.34 12.86
C PRO A 35 9.02 -8.69 13.19
N GLU A 36 8.24 -9.63 13.75
CA GLU A 36 8.68 -10.96 14.15
C GLU A 36 9.07 -11.81 12.94
N GLN A 37 8.28 -11.80 11.86
CA GLN A 37 8.63 -12.55 10.63
C GLN A 37 9.86 -11.97 9.95
N MET A 38 10.06 -10.66 10.04
CA MET A 38 11.25 -10.01 9.48
C MET A 38 12.50 -10.38 10.27
N VAL A 39 12.41 -10.35 11.61
CA VAL A 39 13.50 -10.77 12.50
C VAL A 39 13.80 -12.24 12.32
N GLU A 40 12.79 -13.10 12.15
CA GLU A 40 13.00 -14.54 11.94
C GLU A 40 13.76 -14.84 10.64
N ARG A 41 13.49 -14.08 9.57
CA ARG A 41 14.28 -14.19 8.33
C ARG A 41 15.72 -13.71 8.54
N MET A 42 15.89 -12.61 9.26
CA MET A 42 17.21 -12.06 9.58
C MET A 42 18.01 -13.02 10.46
N ALA A 43 17.35 -13.65 11.44
CA ALA A 43 17.90 -14.67 12.30
C ALA A 43 18.47 -15.85 11.52
N LYS A 44 17.71 -16.37 10.55
CA LYS A 44 18.16 -17.47 9.69
C LYS A 44 19.31 -17.08 8.78
N ASN A 45 19.29 -15.86 8.24
CA ASN A 45 20.30 -15.42 7.28
C ASN A 45 21.63 -15.02 7.96
N LEU A 46 21.58 -14.52 9.19
CA LEU A 46 22.73 -13.98 9.90
C LEU A 46 23.14 -14.82 11.13
N ASN A 47 22.46 -15.94 11.38
CA ASN A 47 22.67 -16.80 12.56
C ASN A 47 22.60 -16.01 13.88
N LEU A 48 21.56 -15.19 14.06
CA LEU A 48 21.41 -14.36 15.26
C LEU A 48 21.18 -15.20 16.51
N THR A 49 21.79 -14.78 17.63
CA THR A 49 21.51 -15.35 18.96
C THR A 49 20.13 -14.93 19.45
N GLU A 50 19.58 -15.65 20.43
CA GLU A 50 18.26 -15.33 21.01
C GLU A 50 18.20 -13.93 21.63
N GLU A 51 19.30 -13.48 22.23
CA GLU A 51 19.42 -12.12 22.77
C GLU A 51 19.37 -11.07 21.64
N GLN A 52 20.09 -11.30 20.54
CA GLN A 52 20.07 -10.40 19.38
C GLN A 52 18.67 -10.35 18.74
N LYS A 53 17.99 -11.49 18.61
CA LYS A 53 16.60 -11.55 18.10
C LYS A 53 15.66 -10.72 18.96
N THR A 54 15.78 -10.83 20.28
CA THR A 54 14.94 -10.10 21.23
C THR A 54 15.13 -8.58 21.08
N ASN A 55 16.39 -8.15 21.06
CA ASN A 55 16.74 -6.73 20.92
C ASN A 55 16.27 -6.15 19.57
N ILE A 56 16.50 -6.85 18.47
CA ILE A 56 16.09 -6.38 17.14
C ILE A 56 14.56 -6.38 17.01
N THR A 57 13.86 -7.37 17.59
CA THR A 57 12.40 -7.41 17.59
C THR A 57 11.81 -6.20 18.29
N ALA A 58 12.35 -5.81 19.45
CA ALA A 58 11.92 -4.62 20.18
C ALA A 58 12.07 -3.35 19.32
N VAL A 59 13.24 -3.17 18.68
CA VAL A 59 13.51 -2.04 17.77
C VAL A 59 12.52 -2.02 16.60
N LYS A 60 12.27 -3.18 15.98
CA LYS A 60 11.37 -3.26 14.83
C LYS A 60 9.90 -3.07 15.18
N LYS A 61 9.48 -3.44 16.39
CA LYS A 61 8.13 -3.13 16.88
C LYS A 61 7.93 -1.63 17.06
N ASP A 62 8.85 -0.96 17.76
CA ASP A 62 8.81 0.50 17.96
C ASP A 62 8.86 1.26 16.62
N GLU A 63 9.74 0.85 15.70
CA GLU A 63 9.80 1.42 14.34
C GLU A 63 8.47 1.27 13.60
N PHE A 64 7.85 0.09 13.65
CA PHE A 64 6.60 -0.19 12.97
C PHE A 64 5.45 0.67 13.50
N GLU A 65 5.37 0.87 14.82
CA GLU A 65 4.36 1.71 15.46
C GLU A 65 4.52 3.18 15.02
N LYS A 66 5.74 3.72 15.09
CA LYS A 66 6.04 5.10 14.68
C LYS A 66 5.72 5.35 13.21
N ILE A 67 6.16 4.43 12.34
CA ILE A 67 5.88 4.54 10.89
C ILE A 67 4.39 4.42 10.62
N SER A 68 3.66 3.56 11.34
CA SER A 68 2.22 3.40 11.15
C SER A 68 1.47 4.68 11.50
N ALA A 69 1.79 5.30 12.64
CA ALA A 69 1.23 6.59 13.04
C ALA A 69 1.54 7.69 12.01
N LEU A 70 2.80 7.79 11.57
CA LEU A 70 3.22 8.77 10.56
C LEU A 70 2.51 8.58 9.22
N ARG A 71 2.33 7.32 8.79
CA ARG A 71 1.58 7.00 7.56
C ARG A 71 0.13 7.44 7.65
N GLU A 72 -0.51 7.23 8.80
CA GLU A 72 -1.90 7.61 9.01
C GLU A 72 -2.08 9.13 9.06
N GLU A 73 -1.17 9.84 9.73
CA GLU A 73 -1.13 11.30 9.73
C GLU A 73 -0.93 11.86 8.32
N ASN A 74 0.06 11.35 7.59
CA ASN A 74 0.34 11.79 6.22
C ASN A 74 -0.85 11.49 5.29
N LYS A 75 -1.51 10.34 5.46
CA LYS A 75 -2.72 10.01 4.71
C LYS A 75 -3.81 11.06 4.93
N LYS A 76 -4.07 11.44 6.20
CA LYS A 76 -5.07 12.48 6.52
C LYS A 76 -4.71 13.83 5.92
N LYS A 77 -3.43 14.23 5.98
CA LYS A 77 -2.95 15.47 5.35
C LYS A 77 -3.19 15.45 3.84
N ILE A 78 -2.82 14.36 3.17
CA ILE A 78 -3.04 14.21 1.73
C ILE A 78 -4.55 14.27 1.42
N GLU A 79 -5.37 13.54 2.15
CA GLU A 79 -6.83 13.53 1.97
C GLU A 79 -7.47 14.92 2.17
N SER A 80 -6.89 15.79 3.01
CA SER A 80 -7.39 17.17 3.15
C SER A 80 -7.17 18.05 1.93
N TYR A 81 -6.21 17.72 1.06
CA TYR A 81 -5.95 18.45 -0.19
C TYR A 81 -6.74 17.88 -1.38
N LEU A 82 -7.38 16.72 -1.24
CA LEU A 82 -8.13 16.07 -2.30
C LEU A 82 -9.58 16.57 -2.35
N THR A 83 -10.11 16.69 -3.56
CA THR A 83 -11.55 16.88 -3.78
C THR A 83 -12.32 15.60 -3.48
N ASP A 84 -13.62 15.71 -3.23
CA ASP A 84 -14.45 14.54 -2.90
C ASP A 84 -14.53 13.53 -4.05
N GLU A 85 -14.47 14.01 -5.30
CA GLU A 85 -14.40 13.14 -6.48
C GLU A 85 -13.07 12.37 -6.55
N GLN A 86 -11.94 13.03 -6.25
CA GLN A 86 -10.63 12.38 -6.19
C GLN A 86 -10.54 11.36 -5.05
N LYS A 87 -11.16 11.64 -3.89
CA LYS A 87 -11.27 10.66 -2.78
C LYS A 87 -12.06 9.42 -3.21
N LYS A 88 -13.17 9.61 -3.93
CA LYS A 88 -13.99 8.50 -4.44
C LYS A 88 -13.20 7.62 -5.41
N GLN A 89 -12.43 8.22 -6.31
CA GLN A 89 -11.55 7.48 -7.22
C GLN A 89 -10.44 6.73 -6.46
N LEU A 90 -9.85 7.35 -5.44
CA LEU A 90 -8.84 6.71 -4.58
C LEU A 90 -9.39 5.46 -3.88
N GLU A 91 -10.61 5.53 -3.32
CA GLU A 91 -11.27 4.39 -2.68
C GLU A 91 -11.64 3.29 -3.68
N GLN A 92 -12.11 3.65 -4.88
CA GLN A 92 -12.37 2.69 -5.95
C GLN A 92 -11.09 1.94 -6.35
N GLN A 93 -9.96 2.64 -6.49
CA GLN A 93 -8.68 2.02 -6.79
C GLN A 93 -8.19 1.11 -5.66
N LYS A 94 -8.35 1.52 -4.39
CA LYS A 94 -8.02 0.66 -3.23
C LYS A 94 -8.85 -0.62 -3.23
N ASN A 95 -10.14 -0.53 -3.50
CA ASN A 95 -11.05 -1.68 -3.54
C ASN A 95 -10.75 -2.61 -4.72
N ALA A 96 -10.44 -2.07 -5.91
CA ALA A 96 -10.02 -2.85 -7.07
C ALA A 96 -8.70 -3.61 -6.82
N LYS A 97 -7.74 -2.97 -6.14
CA LYS A 97 -6.50 -3.64 -5.72
C LYS A 97 -6.78 -4.76 -4.72
N LYS A 98 -7.73 -4.57 -3.80
CA LYS A 98 -8.11 -5.57 -2.80
C LYS A 98 -8.82 -6.77 -3.43
N SER A 99 -9.77 -6.55 -4.34
CA SER A 99 -10.50 -7.62 -5.03
C SER A 99 -9.59 -8.43 -5.95
N HIS A 100 -8.67 -7.78 -6.66
CA HIS A 100 -7.67 -8.47 -7.48
C HIS A 100 -6.73 -9.34 -6.63
N CYS A 101 -6.43 -8.90 -5.40
CA CYS A 101 -5.64 -9.68 -4.46
C CYS A 101 -6.38 -10.86 -3.84
N SER A 102 -7.70 -10.80 -3.66
CA SER A 102 -8.50 -11.92 -3.16
C SER A 102 -8.75 -12.98 -4.23
N ASP A 103 -8.94 -12.56 -5.49
CA ASP A 103 -9.13 -13.47 -6.62
C ASP A 103 -7.88 -14.33 -6.89
N ARG A 104 -6.68 -13.73 -6.79
CA ARG A 104 -5.40 -14.48 -6.84
C ARG A 104 -5.28 -15.53 -5.72
N ASN A 105 -5.61 -15.17 -4.48
CA ASN A 105 -5.55 -16.10 -3.34
C ASN A 105 -6.52 -17.29 -3.49
N HIS A 106 -7.66 -17.11 -4.18
CA HIS A 106 -8.63 -18.17 -4.42
C HIS A 106 -8.13 -19.19 -5.45
N LYS A 107 -7.43 -18.72 -6.50
CA LYS A 107 -6.84 -19.59 -7.53
C LYS A 107 -5.64 -20.38 -7.01
N ASP A 108 -4.76 -19.76 -6.22
CA ASP A 108 -3.59 -20.45 -5.64
C ASP A 108 -3.97 -21.52 -4.59
N GLY A 109 -5.13 -21.37 -3.94
CA GLY A 109 -5.67 -22.34 -2.99
C GLY A 109 -6.39 -23.54 -3.62
N ALA A 110 -6.76 -23.45 -4.90
CA ALA A 110 -7.41 -24.52 -5.65
C ALA A 110 -6.42 -25.50 -6.31
N HIS A 111 -5.12 -25.20 -6.27
CA HIS A 111 -4.04 -26.00 -6.85
C HIS A 111 -3.17 -26.71 -5.80
N LYS A 112 -3.65 -26.85 -4.55
CA LYS A 112 -3.00 -27.63 -3.50
C LYS A 112 -3.79 -28.88 -3.16
#